data_AF-A0A5F2HWK6-F1
#
_entry.id   AF-A0A5F2HWK6-F1
#
_cell.length_a   1.000
_cell.length_b   1.000
_cell.length_c   1.000
_cell.angle_alpha   90.00
_cell.angle_beta   90.00
_cell.angle_gamma   90.00
#
_symmetry.space_group_name_H-M   'P 1'
#
loop_
_entity.id
_entity.type
_entity.pdbx_description
1 polymer ?
#
loop_
_entity_poly.entity_id
_entity_poly.type
_entity_poly.pdbx_seq_one_letter_code
_entity_poly.pdbx_strand_id
1 'polypeptide(L)'
;MFRWGIDLFNHGYYWEAHEAWEPLWHAAKQSAQHRLFFKALILLAAAGVKIREGKRAAALRHAARAAGLFRRVALLPSRPFEAALGITPAALAAEAEAATTFPTALREPMPGQLPEPVFDFILAPNSERS
;
A
#
# COMPACT_ATOMS: atom_id res chain seq x y z
N MET A 1 9.95 -8.21 -8.19
CA MET A 1 9.47 -8.07 -6.80
C MET A 1 8.73 -6.74 -6.58
N PHE A 2 9.34 -5.57 -6.81
CA PHE A 2 8.64 -4.30 -6.58
C PHE A 2 7.38 -4.11 -7.44
N ARG A 3 7.49 -4.18 -8.79
CA ARG A 3 6.34 -4.09 -9.71
C ARG A 3 5.31 -5.19 -9.47
N TRP A 4 5.79 -6.41 -9.21
CA TRP A 4 4.91 -7.52 -8.84
C TRP A 4 4.07 -7.25 -7.59
N GLY A 5 4.66 -6.65 -6.54
CA GLY A 5 3.90 -6.24 -5.36
C GLY A 5 2.89 -5.12 -5.66
N ILE A 6 3.19 -4.23 -6.60
CA ILE A 6 2.23 -3.22 -7.10
C ILE A 6 1.04 -3.91 -7.77
N ASP A 7 1.30 -4.86 -8.68
CA ASP A 7 0.25 -5.58 -9.40
C ASP A 7 -0.64 -6.34 -8.42
N LEU A 8 -0.06 -7.06 -7.46
CA LEU A 8 -0.78 -7.74 -6.39
C LEU A 8 -1.64 -6.79 -5.56
N PHE A 9 -1.09 -5.64 -5.15
CA PHE A 9 -1.80 -4.64 -4.37
C PHE A 9 -3.03 -4.10 -5.13
N ASN A 10 -2.84 -3.75 -6.41
CA ASN A 10 -3.92 -3.23 -7.26
C ASN A 10 -5.05 -4.26 -7.48
N HIS A 11 -4.76 -5.55 -7.38
CA HIS A 11 -5.72 -6.65 -7.52
C HIS A 11 -6.24 -7.19 -6.17
N GLY A 12 -6.00 -6.51 -5.05
CA GLY A 12 -6.54 -6.89 -3.74
C GLY A 12 -5.79 -8.02 -3.01
N TYR A 13 -4.67 -8.49 -3.57
CA TYR A 13 -3.75 -9.47 -2.97
C TYR A 13 -2.79 -8.80 -1.97
N TYR A 14 -3.36 -8.20 -0.94
CA TYR A 14 -2.62 -7.36 -0.01
C TYR A 14 -1.61 -8.13 0.84
N TRP A 15 -1.89 -9.39 1.19
CA TRP A 15 -0.94 -10.22 1.91
C TRP A 15 0.28 -10.53 1.03
N GLU A 16 0.05 -10.89 -0.22
CA GLU A 16 1.09 -11.20 -1.18
C GLU A 16 1.91 -9.97 -1.55
N ALA A 17 1.27 -8.80 -1.64
CA ALA A 17 1.97 -7.52 -1.82
C ALA A 17 2.87 -7.19 -0.62
N HIS A 18 2.37 -7.44 0.61
CA HIS A 18 3.15 -7.33 1.84
C HIS A 18 4.41 -8.19 1.77
N GLU A 19 4.25 -9.48 1.49
CA GLU A 19 5.36 -10.45 1.39
C GLU A 19 6.34 -10.06 0.26
N ALA A 20 5.85 -9.57 -0.87
CA ALA A 20 6.69 -9.16 -1.99
C ALA A 20 7.59 -7.95 -1.67
N TRP A 21 7.17 -7.08 -0.75
CA TRP A 21 7.91 -5.88 -0.35
C TRP A 21 8.79 -6.06 0.89
N GLU A 22 8.55 -7.07 1.73
CA GLU A 22 9.34 -7.32 2.94
C GLU A 22 10.84 -7.57 2.66
N PRO A 23 11.25 -8.40 1.67
CA PRO A 23 12.65 -8.54 1.31
C PRO A 23 13.30 -7.23 0.84
N LEU A 24 12.55 -6.37 0.15
CA LEU A 24 13.04 -5.06 -0.30
C LEU A 24 13.27 -4.12 0.87
N TRP A 25 12.38 -4.14 1.87
CA TRP A 25 12.57 -3.42 3.12
C TRP A 25 13.81 -3.90 3.88
N HIS A 26 14.03 -5.21 3.93
CA HIS A 26 15.23 -5.79 4.52
C HIS A 26 16.51 -5.41 3.76
N ALA A 27 16.47 -5.34 2.42
CA ALA A 27 17.61 -4.94 1.59
C ALA A 27 17.95 -3.44 1.72
N ALA A 28 16.98 -2.59 2.02
CA ALA A 28 17.15 -1.14 2.14
C ALA A 28 17.93 -0.65 3.38
N LYS A 29 18.75 -1.50 4.04
CA LYS A 29 19.43 -1.19 5.33
C LYS A 29 20.22 0.12 5.31
N GLN A 30 20.88 0.41 4.19
CA GLN A 30 21.76 1.57 4.04
C GLN A 30 21.03 2.85 3.58
N SER A 31 19.73 2.76 3.26
CA SER A 31 18.94 3.92 2.84
C SER A 31 17.73 4.11 3.75
N ALA A 32 17.84 5.08 4.66
CA ALA A 32 16.75 5.45 5.56
C ALA A 32 15.46 5.81 4.79
N GLN A 33 15.62 6.48 3.64
CA GLN A 33 14.52 6.86 2.76
C GLN A 33 13.78 5.64 2.18
N HIS A 34 14.51 4.70 1.57
CA HIS A 34 13.90 3.46 1.03
C HIS A 34 13.31 2.60 2.15
N ARG A 35 13.95 2.56 3.32
CA ARG A 35 13.40 1.86 4.49
C ARG A 35 12.07 2.42 4.96
N LEU A 36 11.93 3.75 5.00
CA LEU A 36 10.66 4.39 5.34
C LEU A 36 9.60 4.11 4.27
N PHE A 37 9.98 4.19 3.00
CA PHE A 37 9.11 3.95 1.86
C PHE A 37 8.53 2.53 1.84
N PHE A 38 9.39 1.50 1.85
CA PHE A 38 8.91 0.11 1.85
C PHE A 38 8.10 -0.21 3.11
N LYS A 39 8.51 0.31 4.27
CA LYS A 39 7.73 0.12 5.50
C LYS A 39 6.33 0.76 5.41
N ALA A 40 6.20 1.90 4.73
CA ALA A 40 4.91 2.54 4.51
C ALA A 40 4.02 1.69 3.60
N LEU A 41 4.56 1.19 2.48
CA LEU A 41 3.87 0.26 1.57
C LEU A 41 3.41 -1.03 2.26
N ILE A 42 4.30 -1.67 3.04
CA ILE A 42 4.00 -2.88 3.83
C ILE A 42 2.85 -2.63 4.82
N LEU A 43 2.85 -1.48 5.51
CA LEU A 43 1.78 -1.13 6.43
C LEU A 43 0.46 -0.82 5.71
N LEU A 44 0.52 -0.21 4.54
CA LEU A 44 -0.66 0.04 3.71
C LEU A 44 -1.28 -1.27 3.23
N ALA A 45 -0.46 -2.22 2.77
CA ALA A 45 -0.92 -3.57 2.43
C ALA A 45 -1.51 -4.30 3.66
N ALA A 46 -0.86 -4.23 4.82
CA ALA A 46 -1.42 -4.78 6.06
C ALA A 46 -2.77 -4.14 6.43
N ALA A 47 -2.96 -2.84 6.19
CA ALA A 47 -4.25 -2.19 6.35
C ALA A 47 -5.30 -2.82 5.41
N GLY A 48 -4.96 -3.01 4.13
CA GLY A 48 -5.78 -3.72 3.13
C GLY A 48 -6.27 -5.10 3.61
N VAL A 49 -5.37 -5.91 4.16
CA VAL A 49 -5.71 -7.20 4.78
C VAL A 49 -6.72 -7.02 5.92
N LYS A 50 -6.47 -6.06 6.84
CA LYS A 50 -7.35 -5.83 7.99
C LYS A 50 -8.70 -5.25 7.63
N ILE A 51 -8.78 -4.48 6.55
CA ILE A 51 -10.04 -4.02 5.98
C ILE A 51 -10.83 -5.26 5.56
N ARG A 52 -10.27 -6.11 4.69
CA ARG A 52 -10.92 -7.35 4.22
C ARG A 52 -11.35 -8.30 5.34
N GLU A 53 -10.60 -8.37 6.44
CA GLU A 53 -10.97 -9.14 7.64
C GLU A 53 -12.09 -8.50 8.49
N GLY A 54 -12.61 -7.32 8.11
CA GLY A 54 -13.58 -6.55 8.90
C GLY A 54 -13.00 -5.92 10.19
N LYS A 55 -11.67 -5.92 10.35
CA LYS A 55 -10.97 -5.49 11.57
C LYS A 55 -10.64 -4.00 11.53
N ARG A 56 -11.68 -3.16 11.58
CA ARG A 56 -11.60 -1.69 11.44
C ARG A 56 -10.53 -1.04 12.33
N ALA A 57 -10.49 -1.37 13.62
CA ALA A 57 -9.50 -0.79 14.54
C ALA A 57 -8.06 -1.14 14.15
N ALA A 58 -7.81 -2.35 13.63
CA ALA A 58 -6.49 -2.76 13.18
C ALA A 58 -6.11 -2.08 11.85
N ALA A 59 -7.06 -1.99 10.92
CA ALA A 59 -6.91 -1.25 9.68
C ALA A 59 -6.52 0.22 9.94
N LEU A 60 -7.27 0.90 10.82
CA LEU A 60 -7.00 2.29 11.23
C LEU A 60 -5.57 2.49 11.73
N ARG A 61 -5.08 1.62 12.61
CA ARG A 61 -3.71 1.73 13.14
C ARG A 61 -2.65 1.56 12.06
N HIS A 62 -2.83 0.60 11.16
CA HIS A 62 -1.87 0.36 10.07
C HIS A 62 -1.87 1.50 9.05
N ALA A 63 -3.05 1.94 8.63
CA ALA A 63 -3.27 3.07 7.73
C ALA A 63 -2.67 4.37 8.27
N ALA A 64 -2.99 4.75 9.51
CA ALA A 64 -2.45 5.97 10.12
C ALA A 64 -0.92 5.95 10.22
N ARG A 65 -0.34 4.79 10.55
CA ARG A 65 1.11 4.63 10.58
C ARG A 65 1.73 4.69 9.19
N ALA A 66 1.10 4.09 8.18
CA ALA A 66 1.53 4.20 6.78
C ALA A 66 1.52 5.66 6.32
N ALA A 67 0.43 6.39 6.58
CA ALA A 67 0.29 7.81 6.26
C ALA A 67 1.39 8.66 6.91
N GLY A 68 1.67 8.45 8.20
CA GLY A 68 2.76 9.13 8.90
C GLY A 68 4.14 8.88 8.27
N LEU A 69 4.40 7.67 7.78
CA LEU A 69 5.66 7.35 7.08
C LEU A 69 5.71 7.97 5.68
N PHE A 70 4.62 7.93 4.92
CA PHE A 70 4.54 8.56 3.61
C PHE A 70 4.75 10.08 3.68
N ARG A 71 4.19 10.76 4.70
CA ARG A 71 4.47 12.18 4.96
C ARG A 71 5.96 12.42 5.21
N ARG A 72 6.61 11.57 6.00
CA ARG A 72 8.06 11.69 6.23
C ARG A 72 8.87 11.49 4.95
N VAL A 73 8.44 10.56 4.08
CA VAL A 73 9.06 10.35 2.77
C VAL A 73 8.88 11.57 1.87
N ALA A 74 7.72 12.22 1.90
CA ALA A 74 7.43 13.42 1.11
C ALA A 74 8.34 14.61 1.47
N LEU A 75 8.85 14.67 2.71
CA LEU A 75 9.80 15.70 3.16
C LEU A 75 11.23 15.48 2.64
N LEU A 76 11.53 14.31 2.09
CA LEU A 76 12.84 13.98 1.54
C LEU A 76 12.86 14.24 0.02
N PRO A 77 14.03 14.50 -0.59
CA PRO A 77 14.17 14.52 -2.04
C PRO A 77 13.82 13.13 -2.61
N SER A 78 12.56 12.93 -3.00
CA SER A 78 11.94 11.61 -3.17
C SER A 78 11.31 11.40 -4.55
N ARG A 79 11.73 12.17 -5.55
CA ARG A 79 11.27 12.06 -6.96
C ARG A 79 11.25 10.63 -7.51
N PRO A 80 12.18 9.72 -7.17
CA PRO A 80 12.13 8.34 -7.68
C PRO A 80 10.88 7.56 -7.27
N PHE A 81 10.27 7.85 -6.11
CA PHE A 81 9.10 7.10 -5.64
C PHE A 81 7.82 7.53 -6.34
N GLU A 82 7.65 8.83 -6.57
CA GLU A 82 6.53 9.35 -7.34
C GLU A 82 6.59 8.82 -8.78
N ALA A 83 7.77 8.85 -9.41
CA ALA A 83 7.95 8.27 -10.74
C ALA A 83 7.62 6.77 -10.77
N ALA A 84 7.95 6.04 -9.70
CA ALA A 84 7.71 4.60 -9.60
C ALA A 84 6.25 4.23 -9.31
N LEU A 85 5.52 5.05 -8.55
CA LEU A 85 4.14 4.78 -8.13
C LEU A 85 3.09 5.55 -8.93
N GLY A 86 3.46 6.56 -9.72
CA GLY A 86 2.52 7.45 -10.40
C GLY A 86 1.64 8.29 -9.46
N ILE A 87 1.96 8.32 -8.17
CA ILE A 87 1.29 9.06 -7.11
C ILE A 87 2.33 9.56 -6.11
N THR A 88 2.16 10.79 -5.63
CA THR A 88 3.12 11.37 -4.66
C THR A 88 3.00 10.66 -3.30
N PRO A 89 4.09 10.58 -2.51
CA PRO A 89 3.99 10.09 -1.13
C PRO A 89 2.98 10.88 -0.29
N ALA A 90 2.86 12.20 -0.50
CA ALA A 90 1.87 13.01 0.21
C ALA A 90 0.42 12.61 -0.13
N ALA A 91 0.12 12.37 -1.41
CA ALA A 91 -1.20 11.88 -1.83
C ALA A 91 -1.46 10.48 -1.27
N LEU A 92 -0.49 9.57 -1.30
CA LEU A 92 -0.64 8.26 -0.66
C LEU A 92 -0.92 8.31 0.84
N ALA A 93 -0.40 9.32 1.54
CA ALA A 93 -0.74 9.52 2.94
C ALA A 93 -2.22 9.89 3.11
N ALA A 94 -2.76 10.75 2.25
CA ALA A 94 -4.17 11.12 2.27
C ALA A 94 -5.07 9.92 1.92
N GLU A 95 -4.70 9.16 0.89
CA GLU A 95 -5.43 7.94 0.48
C GLU A 95 -5.45 6.89 1.58
N ALA A 96 -4.31 6.67 2.26
CA ALA A 96 -4.22 5.73 3.37
C ALA A 96 -5.17 6.11 4.52
N GLU A 97 -5.38 7.40 4.79
CA GLU A 97 -6.33 7.85 5.81
C GLU A 97 -7.77 7.73 5.35
N ALA A 98 -8.07 8.19 4.12
CA ALA A 98 -9.39 8.16 3.51
C ALA A 98 -9.94 6.74 3.43
N ALA A 99 -9.06 5.78 3.13
CA ALA A 99 -9.35 4.36 3.13
C ALA A 99 -10.17 3.97 4.37
N THR A 100 -9.75 4.32 5.58
CA THR A 100 -10.37 3.81 6.82
C THR A 100 -11.83 4.21 7.09
N THR A 101 -12.43 4.97 6.19
CA THR A 101 -13.85 5.34 6.15
C THR A 101 -14.76 4.30 5.47
N PHE A 102 -14.23 3.13 5.07
CA PHE A 102 -14.98 2.09 4.34
C PHE A 102 -16.28 1.63 5.02
N PRO A 103 -17.28 1.20 4.22
CA PRO A 103 -18.48 0.54 4.72
C PRO A 103 -18.14 -0.74 5.51
N THR A 104 -18.84 -0.97 6.62
CA THR A 104 -18.65 -2.15 7.49
C THR A 104 -18.91 -3.49 6.79
N ALA A 105 -19.66 -3.50 5.69
CA ALA A 105 -20.06 -4.70 4.98
C ALA A 105 -19.11 -4.99 3.81
N LEU A 106 -18.00 -5.67 4.10
CA LEU A 106 -17.18 -6.28 3.06
C LEU A 106 -17.76 -7.67 2.77
N ARG A 107 -18.01 -7.94 1.49
CA ARG A 107 -18.51 -9.26 1.06
C ARG A 107 -17.38 -10.27 1.19
N GLU A 108 -17.66 -11.42 1.77
CA GLU A 108 -16.74 -12.56 1.65
C GLU A 108 -16.66 -12.96 0.17
N PRO A 109 -15.45 -13.07 -0.40
CA PRO A 109 -15.30 -13.48 -1.79
C PRO A 109 -15.79 -14.93 -1.95
N MET A 110 -16.58 -15.17 -2.99
CA MET A 110 -16.97 -16.54 -3.34
C MET A 110 -15.75 -17.38 -3.76
N PRO A 111 -15.78 -18.71 -3.56
CA PRO A 111 -14.73 -19.59 -4.06
C PRO A 111 -14.52 -19.39 -5.58
N GLY A 112 -13.30 -19.10 -6.00
CA GLY A 112 -12.95 -18.84 -7.40
C GLY A 112 -13.11 -17.37 -7.85
N GLN A 113 -13.61 -16.48 -6.98
CA GLN A 113 -13.64 -15.04 -7.24
C GLN A 113 -12.31 -14.40 -6.84
N LEU A 114 -11.80 -13.52 -7.72
CA LEU A 114 -10.62 -12.70 -7.39
C LEU A 114 -10.90 -11.82 -6.17
N PRO A 115 -9.90 -11.53 -5.32
CA PRO A 115 -10.05 -10.57 -4.24
C PRO A 115 -10.53 -9.22 -4.78
N GLU A 116 -11.54 -8.64 -4.13
CA GLU A 116 -11.97 -7.27 -4.45
C GLU A 116 -10.98 -6.27 -3.83
N PRO A 117 -10.43 -5.33 -4.62
CA PRO A 117 -9.65 -4.23 -4.08
C PRO A 117 -10.50 -3.38 -3.13
N VAL A 118 -9.93 -3.00 -2.00
CA VAL A 118 -10.56 -2.14 -0.99
C VAL A 118 -10.08 -0.70 -1.06
N PHE A 119 -9.08 -0.37 -1.88
CA PHE A 119 -8.58 0.99 -2.04
C PHE A 119 -9.12 1.59 -3.33
N ASP A 120 -9.57 2.84 -3.29
CA ASP A 120 -10.14 3.56 -4.45
C ASP A 120 -9.06 4.20 -5.35
N PHE A 121 -7.81 3.78 -5.22
CA PHE A 121 -6.69 4.24 -6.04
C PHE A 121 -5.86 3.05 -6.53
N ILE A 122 -5.10 3.27 -7.59
CA ILE A 122 -4.16 2.30 -8.15
C ILE A 122 -2.74 2.85 -8.14
N LEU A 123 -1.78 1.96 -7.90
CA LEU A 123 -0.36 2.26 -7.98
C LEU A 123 0.15 2.01 -9.41
N ALA A 124 0.98 2.92 -9.91
CA ALA A 124 1.63 2.88 -11.23
C ALA A 124 0.67 2.68 -12.43
N PRO A 125 -0.37 3.53 -12.60
CA PRO A 125 -1.43 3.38 -13.61
C PRO A 125 -0.95 3.36 -15.07
N ASN A 126 0.22 3.93 -15.37
CA ASN A 126 0.74 4.08 -16.75
C ASN A 126 1.65 2.93 -17.21
N SER A 127 1.64 1.79 -16.51
CA SER A 127 2.58 0.68 -16.75
C SER A 127 2.35 -0.14 -18.03
N GLU A 128 1.25 0.08 -18.76
CA GLU A 128 0.87 -0.70 -19.96
C GLU A 128 1.40 -0.17 -21.30
N ARG A 129 2.31 0.81 -21.32
CA ARG A 129 2.94 1.27 -22.57
C ARG A 129 4.44 1.14 -22.52
N SER A 130 4.95 -0.06 -22.83
CA SER A 130 6.33 -0.30 -23.26
C SER A 130 6.37 -1.53 -24.14
#